data_AF-A0A9P6AYJ3-F1
#
_entry.id   AF-A0A9P6AYJ3-F1
#
_cell.length_a   1.000
_cell.length_b   1.000
_cell.length_c   1.000
_cell.angle_alpha   90.00
_cell.angle_beta   90.00
_cell.angle_gamma   90.00
#
_symmetry.space_group_name_H-M   'P 1'
#
loop_
_entity.id
_entity.type
_entity.pdbx_description
1 polymer ?
#
loop_
_entity_poly.entity_id
_entity_poly.type
_entity_poly.pdbx_seq_one_letter_code
_entity_poly.pdbx_strand_id
1 'polypeptide(L)'
;MPEAVGSHLPASETSTPQSLCLFLPHDLTVPLSLTPSSQHLLTVKAQLQHAQVSNALSELHQSLAVYSHLRMSKIQEATGQRALTQANNLLQKSKAHTDAIAEKYRVARAALMKLKGHGEWELCLQDLKNDDMRAMTEPGEHANSTKWRTTDPTSFGH
;
A
#
# COMPACT_ATOMS: atom_id res chain seq x y z
N MET A 1 -4.62 66.44 34.57
CA MET A 1 -4.40 66.81 33.16
C MET A 1 -3.06 66.22 32.74
N PRO A 2 -2.96 65.57 31.56
CA PRO A 2 -2.93 64.10 31.47
C PRO A 2 -1.84 63.53 30.53
N GLU A 3 -1.72 62.19 30.50
CA GLU A 3 -1.40 61.26 29.38
C GLU A 3 -0.58 60.05 29.90
N ALA A 4 -1.16 58.85 30.03
CA ALA A 4 -1.43 57.84 28.98
C ALA A 4 -0.23 56.93 28.72
N VAL A 5 -0.25 55.71 29.28
CA VAL A 5 0.23 54.48 28.61
C VAL A 5 -0.65 53.34 29.08
N GLY A 6 -1.62 52.99 28.24
CA GLY A 6 -2.26 51.68 28.27
C GLY A 6 -1.29 50.68 27.68
N SER A 7 -0.65 49.86 28.52
CA SER A 7 0.11 48.71 28.06
C SER A 7 -0.88 47.59 27.76
N HIS A 8 -1.03 47.30 26.48
CA HIS A 8 -1.90 46.26 25.96
C HIS A 8 -1.59 44.92 26.63
N LEU A 9 -2.63 44.23 27.11
CA LEU A 9 -2.55 42.78 27.30
C LEU A 9 -2.41 42.16 25.91
N PRO A 10 -1.45 41.25 25.70
CA PRO A 10 -1.31 40.59 24.40
C PRO A 10 -2.59 39.81 24.11
N ALA A 11 -3.09 40.07 22.90
CA ALA A 11 -4.26 39.47 22.31
C ALA A 11 -4.29 37.96 22.54
N SER A 12 -5.49 37.46 22.88
CA SER A 12 -5.85 36.06 22.73
C SER A 12 -5.29 35.53 21.42
N GLU A 13 -4.41 34.55 21.49
CA GLU A 13 -3.97 33.80 20.31
C GLU A 13 -5.22 33.21 19.67
N THR A 14 -5.68 33.83 18.59
CA THR A 14 -6.72 33.27 17.72
C THR A 14 -6.10 32.08 17.02
N SER A 15 -6.10 30.93 17.69
CA SER A 15 -5.80 29.63 17.09
C SER A 15 -6.70 29.49 15.87
N THR A 16 -6.15 29.68 14.69
CA THR A 16 -6.90 29.50 13.45
C THR A 16 -7.35 28.04 13.39
N PRO A 17 -8.57 27.73 12.91
CA PRO A 17 -9.05 26.35 12.82
C PRO A 17 -8.16 25.46 11.94
N GLN A 18 -7.29 26.07 11.14
CA GLN A 18 -6.33 25.44 10.24
C GLN A 18 -5.07 24.92 10.95
N SER A 19 -4.77 25.43 12.14
CA SER A 19 -3.61 25.00 12.96
C SER A 19 -3.95 23.92 13.97
N LEU A 20 -5.22 23.50 14.07
CA LEU A 20 -5.63 22.43 14.95
C LEU A 20 -5.23 21.08 14.35
N CYS A 21 -4.35 20.32 15.02
CA CYS A 21 -4.10 18.93 14.67
C CYS A 21 -5.41 18.14 14.85
N LEU A 22 -6.03 17.79 13.72
CA LEU A 22 -7.17 16.87 13.69
C LEU A 22 -6.65 15.45 13.98
N PHE A 23 -6.49 15.13 15.26
CA PHE A 23 -6.18 13.77 15.67
C PHE A 23 -7.35 12.88 15.28
N LEU A 24 -7.11 11.90 14.41
CA LEU A 24 -8.08 10.84 14.24
C LEU A 24 -8.13 10.01 15.53
N PRO A 25 -9.23 9.30 15.82
CA PRO A 25 -9.29 8.48 17.03
C PRO A 25 -8.24 7.35 17.15
N HIS A 26 -7.36 7.17 16.15
CA HIS A 26 -6.26 6.21 16.12
C HIS A 26 -4.91 6.89 16.39
N ASP A 27 -4.87 8.23 16.31
CA ASP A 27 -3.77 9.07 16.76
C ASP A 27 -3.96 9.50 18.22
N LEU A 28 -5.18 9.32 18.76
CA LEU A 28 -5.45 9.49 20.18
C LEU A 28 -4.66 8.46 20.97
N THR A 29 -3.57 8.93 21.56
CA THR A 29 -2.76 8.12 22.47
C THR A 29 -3.63 7.76 23.69
N VAL A 30 -3.35 6.58 24.24
CA VAL A 30 -3.97 5.87 25.38
C VAL A 30 -4.73 6.68 26.46
N PRO A 31 -4.33 7.87 26.95
CA PRO A 31 -5.04 8.57 28.02
C PRO A 31 -6.56 8.84 27.81
N LEU A 32 -7.07 8.93 26.58
CA LEU A 32 -8.51 9.15 26.33
C LEU A 32 -9.37 7.88 26.26
N SER A 33 -8.77 6.69 26.29
CA SER A 33 -9.46 5.40 26.17
C SER A 33 -10.27 5.01 27.42
N LEU A 34 -10.20 5.81 28.49
CA LEU A 34 -10.77 5.49 29.80
C LEU A 34 -12.24 5.91 29.97
N THR A 35 -12.83 6.62 28.99
CA THR A 35 -14.27 6.92 29.04
C THR A 35 -15.10 5.82 28.38
N PRO A 36 -16.28 5.46 28.92
CA PRO A 36 -17.14 4.43 28.32
C PRO A 36 -17.55 4.75 26.86
N SER A 37 -17.73 6.04 26.55
CA SER A 37 -18.01 6.52 25.19
C SER A 37 -16.84 6.23 24.23
N SER A 38 -15.60 6.40 24.71
CA SER A 38 -14.39 6.06 23.95
C SER A 38 -14.29 4.58 23.61
N GLN A 39 -14.74 3.68 24.50
CA GLN A 39 -14.65 2.23 24.28
C GLN A 39 -15.54 1.74 23.15
N HIS A 40 -16.80 2.23 23.09
CA HIS A 40 -17.70 1.91 21.98
C HIS A 40 -17.14 2.42 20.64
N LEU A 41 -16.61 3.65 20.63
CA LEU A 41 -15.99 4.24 19.45
C LEU A 41 -14.78 3.43 18.97
N LEU A 42 -13.91 2.99 19.88
CA LEU A 42 -12.76 2.15 19.55
C LEU A 42 -13.20 0.80 18.96
N THR A 43 -14.29 0.22 19.46
CA THR A 43 -14.85 -1.03 18.95
C THR A 43 -15.35 -0.88 17.51
N VAL A 44 -16.20 0.14 17.26
CA VAL A 44 -16.72 0.44 15.91
C VAL A 44 -15.57 0.74 14.96
N LYS A 45 -14.56 1.47 15.41
CA LYS A 45 -13.38 1.78 14.60
C LYS A 45 -12.54 0.55 14.28
N ALA A 46 -12.35 -0.35 15.24
CA ALA A 46 -11.63 -1.60 15.00
C ALA A 46 -12.37 -2.46 13.95
N GLN A 47 -13.70 -2.50 13.99
CA GLN A 47 -14.51 -3.17 12.97
C GLN A 47 -14.37 -2.50 11.60
N LEU A 48 -14.44 -1.17 11.54
CA LEU A 48 -14.22 -0.42 10.31
C LEU A 48 -12.85 -0.71 9.72
N GLN A 49 -11.78 -0.65 10.54
CA GLN A 49 -10.43 -0.92 10.07
C GLN A 49 -10.26 -2.36 9.60
N HIS A 50 -10.85 -3.32 10.30
CA HIS A 50 -10.88 -4.71 9.84
C HIS A 50 -11.53 -4.85 8.46
N ALA A 51 -12.67 -4.19 8.24
CA ALA A 51 -13.32 -4.17 6.93
C ALA A 51 -12.45 -3.49 5.86
N GLN A 52 -11.77 -2.38 6.19
CA GLN A 52 -10.88 -1.67 5.27
C GLN A 52 -9.68 -2.52 4.86
N VAL A 53 -9.02 -3.20 5.82
CA VAL A 53 -7.89 -4.11 5.53
C VAL A 53 -8.37 -5.27 4.65
N SER A 54 -9.50 -5.89 5.00
CA SER A 54 -10.06 -7.00 4.21
C SER A 54 -10.43 -6.56 2.80
N ASN A 55 -11.02 -5.38 2.63
CA ASN A 55 -11.37 -4.86 1.31
C ASN A 55 -10.13 -4.55 0.47
N ALA A 56 -9.11 -3.92 1.07
CA ALA A 56 -7.85 -3.64 0.40
C ALA A 56 -7.14 -4.93 -0.03
N LEU A 57 -7.23 -6.01 0.76
CA LEU A 57 -6.67 -7.31 0.38
C LEU A 57 -7.41 -7.93 -0.82
N SER A 58 -8.75 -7.89 -0.82
CA SER A 58 -9.55 -8.36 -1.97
C SER A 58 -9.26 -7.57 -3.24
N GLU A 59 -9.14 -6.24 -3.12
CA GLU A 59 -8.78 -5.34 -4.23
C GLU A 59 -7.36 -5.64 -4.73
N LEU A 60 -6.42 -5.95 -3.82
CA LEU A 60 -5.06 -6.33 -4.17
C LEU A 60 -5.04 -7.62 -4.99
N HIS A 61 -5.76 -8.65 -4.55
CA HIS A 61 -5.87 -9.92 -5.28
C HIS A 61 -6.45 -9.71 -6.69
N GLN A 62 -7.52 -8.92 -6.80
CA GLN A 62 -8.11 -8.61 -8.09
C GLN A 62 -7.13 -7.85 -9.00
N SER A 63 -6.40 -6.88 -8.46
CA SER A 63 -5.41 -6.12 -9.22
C SER A 63 -4.26 -6.99 -9.73
N LEU A 64 -3.80 -7.96 -8.92
CA LEU A 64 -2.75 -8.92 -9.29
C LEU A 64 -3.23 -9.88 -10.37
N ALA A 65 -4.48 -10.36 -10.28
CA ALA A 65 -5.09 -11.19 -11.31
C ALA A 65 -5.16 -10.45 -12.64
N VAL A 66 -5.66 -9.21 -12.65
CA VAL A 66 -5.71 -8.36 -13.85
C VAL A 66 -4.31 -8.12 -14.42
N TYR A 67 -3.34 -7.80 -13.57
CA TYR A 67 -1.95 -7.58 -14.00
C TYR A 67 -1.36 -8.85 -14.65
N SER A 68 -1.60 -10.02 -14.06
CA SER A 68 -1.10 -11.28 -14.61
C SER A 68 -1.72 -11.60 -15.96
N HIS A 69 -3.06 -11.52 -16.07
CA HIS A 69 -3.76 -11.74 -17.34
C HIS A 69 -3.30 -10.77 -18.42
N LEU A 70 -3.14 -9.49 -18.08
CA LEU A 70 -2.65 -8.47 -19.00
C LEU A 70 -1.22 -8.79 -19.47
N ARG A 71 -0.35 -9.23 -18.56
CA ARG A 71 1.03 -9.62 -18.90
C ARG A 71 1.04 -10.80 -19.86
N MET A 72 0.22 -11.82 -19.62
CA MET A 72 0.15 -13.01 -20.47
C MET A 72 -0.38 -12.68 -21.88
N SER A 73 -1.50 -11.95 -21.98
CA SER A 73 -2.09 -11.61 -23.28
C SER A 73 -1.23 -10.64 -24.09
N LYS A 74 -0.67 -9.60 -23.45
CA LYS A 74 0.10 -8.58 -24.15
C LYS A 74 1.44 -9.07 -24.72
N ILE A 75 2.07 -10.05 -24.07
CA ILE A 75 3.30 -10.68 -24.61
C ILE A 75 2.99 -11.41 -25.92
N GLN A 76 1.81 -12.04 -26.04
CA GLN A 76 1.42 -12.79 -27.24
C GLN A 76 0.93 -11.89 -28.39
N GLU A 77 0.32 -10.74 -28.06
CA GLU A 77 -0.32 -9.86 -29.05
C GLU A 77 0.59 -8.75 -29.62
N ALA A 78 1.69 -8.41 -28.94
CA ALA A 78 2.50 -7.25 -29.30
C ALA A 78 3.38 -7.50 -30.54
N THR A 79 2.88 -7.14 -31.73
CA THR A 79 3.69 -7.10 -32.96
C THR A 79 4.09 -5.66 -33.28
N GLY A 80 5.39 -5.34 -33.15
CA GLY A 80 5.98 -4.05 -33.49
C GLY A 80 6.21 -3.08 -32.32
N GLN A 81 7.12 -2.12 -32.51
CA GLN A 81 7.65 -1.25 -31.44
C GLN A 81 6.59 -0.41 -30.74
N ARG A 82 5.65 0.20 -31.49
CA ARG A 82 4.60 1.05 -30.91
C ARG A 82 3.65 0.26 -30.02
N ALA A 83 3.27 -0.95 -30.43
CA ALA A 83 2.41 -1.84 -29.67
C ALA A 83 3.10 -2.27 -28.37
N LEU A 84 4.40 -2.58 -28.42
CA LEU A 84 5.20 -2.93 -27.25
C LEU A 84 5.28 -1.78 -26.24
N THR A 85 5.54 -0.55 -26.70
CA THR A 85 5.57 0.62 -25.80
C THR A 85 4.21 0.87 -25.13
N GLN A 86 3.11 0.77 -25.88
CA GLN A 86 1.76 0.92 -25.31
C GLN A 86 1.44 -0.20 -24.30
N ALA A 87 1.83 -1.44 -24.60
CA ALA A 87 1.70 -2.57 -23.70
C ALA A 87 2.47 -2.34 -22.39
N ASN A 88 3.73 -1.93 -22.48
CA ASN A 88 4.57 -1.63 -21.32
C ASN A 88 3.99 -0.49 -20.48
N ASN A 89 3.49 0.58 -21.10
CA ASN A 89 2.85 1.68 -20.37
C ASN A 89 1.61 1.21 -19.60
N LEU A 90 0.80 0.32 -20.19
CA LEU A 90 -0.39 -0.22 -19.52
C LEU A 90 -0.01 -1.15 -18.36
N LEU A 91 1.01 -1.99 -18.54
CA LEU A 91 1.57 -2.83 -17.47
C LEU A 91 2.11 -1.98 -16.31
N GLN A 92 2.84 -0.90 -16.61
CA GLN A 92 3.35 0.02 -15.60
C GLN A 92 2.21 0.69 -14.81
N LYS A 93 1.14 1.13 -15.49
CA LYS A 93 -0.03 1.70 -14.82
C LYS A 93 -0.70 0.70 -13.89
N SER A 94 -0.91 -0.53 -14.37
CA SER A 94 -1.50 -1.60 -13.56
C SER A 94 -0.63 -1.94 -12.36
N LYS A 95 0.71 -1.99 -12.54
CA LYS A 95 1.64 -2.20 -11.43
C LYS A 95 1.57 -1.07 -10.40
N ALA A 96 1.60 0.19 -10.85
CA ALA A 96 1.51 1.34 -9.95
C ALA A 96 0.19 1.34 -9.15
N HIS A 97 -0.91 0.90 -9.78
CA HIS A 97 -2.19 0.72 -9.11
C HIS A 97 -2.13 -0.37 -8.01
N THR A 98 -1.55 -1.53 -8.31
CA THR A 98 -1.30 -2.60 -7.32
C THR A 98 -0.45 -2.10 -6.16
N ASP A 99 0.64 -1.38 -6.45
CA ASP A 99 1.53 -0.82 -5.42
C ASP A 99 0.78 0.19 -4.52
N ALA A 100 -0.12 0.99 -5.08
CA ALA A 100 -0.96 1.92 -4.31
C ALA A 100 -1.96 1.20 -3.40
N ILE A 101 -2.57 0.10 -3.85
CA ILE A 101 -3.48 -0.71 -3.02
C ILE A 101 -2.71 -1.40 -1.89
N ALA A 102 -1.52 -1.91 -2.18
CA ALA A 102 -0.66 -2.52 -1.18
C ALA A 102 -0.30 -1.54 -0.06
N GLU A 103 -0.05 -0.28 -0.39
CA GLU A 103 0.19 0.76 0.62
C GLU A 103 -1.06 1.04 1.46
N LYS A 104 -2.26 1.12 0.84
CA LYS A 104 -3.52 1.25 1.58
C LYS A 104 -3.72 0.10 2.57
N TYR A 105 -3.41 -1.13 2.15
CA TYR A 105 -3.46 -2.31 3.01
C TYR A 105 -2.53 -2.17 4.22
N ARG A 106 -1.27 -1.78 4.00
CA ARG A 106 -0.26 -1.59 5.07
C ARG A 106 -0.69 -0.53 6.07
N VAL A 107 -1.18 0.62 5.60
CA VAL A 107 -1.67 1.71 6.45
C VAL A 107 -2.87 1.25 7.29
N ALA A 108 -3.85 0.60 6.66
CA ALA A 108 -5.02 0.09 7.37
C ALA A 108 -4.64 -1.01 8.39
N ARG A 109 -3.72 -1.92 8.06
CA ARG A 109 -3.22 -2.96 8.97
C ARG A 109 -2.50 -2.35 10.16
N ALA A 110 -1.65 -1.34 9.93
CA ALA A 110 -0.97 -0.63 11.01
C ALA A 110 -1.95 0.09 11.94
N ALA A 111 -3.01 0.70 11.39
CA ALA A 111 -4.07 1.31 12.20
C ALA A 111 -4.84 0.25 13.02
N LEU A 112 -5.15 -0.91 12.42
CA LEU A 112 -5.78 -2.03 13.12
C LEU A 112 -4.89 -2.57 14.25
N MET A 113 -3.58 -2.65 14.01
CA MET A 113 -2.59 -3.02 15.03
C MET A 113 -2.58 -2.10 16.23
N LYS A 114 -2.62 -0.79 16.01
CA LYS A 114 -2.68 0.20 17.11
C LYS A 114 -3.95 0.06 17.95
N LEU A 115 -5.07 -0.35 17.33
CA LEU A 115 -6.37 -0.43 18.00
C LEU A 115 -6.60 -1.76 18.72
N LYS A 116 -6.29 -2.88 18.08
CA LYS A 116 -6.62 -4.23 18.56
C LYS A 116 -5.41 -4.95 19.16
N GLY A 117 -4.20 -4.52 18.84
CA GLY A 117 -2.97 -5.23 19.19
C GLY A 117 -2.86 -6.56 18.45
N HIS A 118 -1.90 -7.37 18.90
CA HIS A 118 -1.64 -8.69 18.32
C HIS A 118 -2.78 -9.68 18.65
N GLY A 119 -3.07 -10.59 17.72
CA GLY A 119 -4.05 -11.66 17.96
C GLY A 119 -4.45 -12.46 16.73
N GLU A 120 -5.48 -13.31 16.86
CA GLU A 120 -5.95 -14.25 15.84
C GLU A 120 -6.22 -13.64 14.45
N TRP A 121 -6.55 -12.35 14.41
CA TRP A 121 -6.84 -11.66 13.16
C TRP A 121 -5.62 -11.56 12.23
N GLU A 122 -4.40 -11.64 12.76
CA GLU A 122 -3.16 -11.65 11.98
C GLU A 122 -2.98 -12.91 11.15
N LEU A 123 -3.61 -14.02 11.54
CA LEU A 123 -3.57 -15.27 10.79
C LEU A 123 -4.25 -15.09 9.41
N CYS A 124 -5.34 -14.32 9.40
CA CYS A 124 -6.09 -14.00 8.18
C CYS A 124 -5.52 -12.78 7.45
N LEU A 125 -4.98 -11.79 8.18
CA LEU A 125 -4.48 -10.52 7.64
C LEU A 125 -2.98 -10.37 7.95
N GLN A 126 -2.16 -11.09 7.19
CA GLN A 126 -0.71 -11.16 7.37
C GLN A 126 0.01 -9.90 6.91
N ASP A 127 1.27 -9.75 7.32
CA ASP A 127 2.12 -8.69 6.81
C ASP A 127 2.42 -8.89 5.31
N LEU A 128 2.13 -7.86 4.52
CA LEU A 128 2.33 -7.90 3.07
C LEU A 128 3.75 -7.46 2.71
N LYS A 129 4.61 -8.43 2.38
CA LYS A 129 5.97 -8.17 1.90
C LYS A 129 5.94 -7.84 0.42
N ASN A 130 6.95 -7.12 -0.05
CA ASN A 130 7.08 -6.82 -1.49
C ASN A 130 7.22 -8.10 -2.33
N ASP A 131 7.81 -9.15 -1.77
CA ASP A 131 7.96 -10.45 -2.45
C ASP A 131 6.63 -11.18 -2.66
N ASP A 132 5.61 -10.87 -1.86
CA ASP A 132 4.27 -11.48 -1.99
C ASP A 132 3.48 -10.87 -3.15
N MET A 133 3.88 -9.68 -3.64
CA MET A 133 3.22 -8.97 -4.75
C MET A 133 3.69 -9.42 -6.13
N ARG A 134 4.26 -10.63 -6.24
CA ARG A 134 4.67 -11.19 -7.53
C ARG A 134 3.43 -11.50 -8.36
N ALA A 135 3.47 -11.16 -9.64
CA ALA A 135 2.48 -11.65 -10.59
C ALA A 135 2.38 -13.17 -10.47
N MET A 136 1.17 -13.72 -10.54
CA MET A 136 0.92 -15.16 -10.76
C MET A 136 1.60 -15.57 -12.06
N THR A 137 2.91 -15.76 -12.03
CA THR A 137 3.64 -16.43 -13.07
C THR A 137 3.41 -17.90 -12.79
N GLU A 138 2.94 -18.63 -13.79
CA GLU A 138 2.77 -20.08 -13.77
C GLU A 138 3.86 -20.74 -12.90
N PRO A 139 3.51 -21.56 -11.89
CA PRO A 139 4.50 -22.26 -11.10
C PRO A 139 5.17 -23.32 -11.99
N GLY A 140 6.27 -22.95 -12.65
CA GLY A 140 6.90 -23.85 -13.62
C GLY A 140 8.22 -23.44 -14.28
N GLU A 141 8.79 -22.27 -14.01
CA GLU A 141 10.08 -21.87 -14.62
C GLU A 141 11.15 -21.46 -13.60
N HIS A 142 11.30 -22.27 -12.55
CA HIS A 142 12.55 -22.34 -11.82
C HIS A 142 13.42 -23.45 -12.44
N ALA A 143 14.52 -23.02 -13.08
CA ALA A 143 15.74 -23.77 -13.36
C ALA A 143 15.74 -24.81 -14.50
N ASN A 144 15.84 -24.35 -15.77
CA ASN A 144 16.77 -24.98 -16.71
C ASN A 144 17.42 -23.96 -17.68
N SER A 145 18.13 -22.96 -17.16
CA SER A 145 19.14 -22.27 -17.99
C SER A 145 20.32 -23.21 -18.27
N THR A 146 20.09 -24.24 -19.09
CA THR A 146 21.15 -25.01 -19.73
C THR A 146 21.58 -24.19 -20.94
N LYS A 147 22.55 -23.31 -20.69
CA LYS A 147 23.61 -22.90 -21.61
C LYS A 147 23.59 -23.71 -22.93
N TRP A 148 23.10 -23.13 -24.03
CA TRP A 148 23.65 -23.54 -25.32
C TRP A 148 25.00 -22.83 -25.42
N ARG A 149 26.04 -23.53 -24.98
CA ARG A 149 27.42 -23.15 -25.26
C ARG A 149 27.58 -23.35 -26.76
N THR A 150 27.67 -22.25 -27.52
CA THR A 150 28.21 -22.27 -28.88
C THR A 150 29.61 -22.87 -28.80
N THR A 151 29.75 -24.12 -29.24
CA THR A 151 31.05 -24.65 -29.65
C THR A 151 31.13 -24.44 -31.15
N ASP A 152 31.80 -23.37 -31.57
CA ASP A 152 32.38 -23.30 -32.91
C ASP A 152 33.56 -24.28 -32.97
N PRO A 153 33.60 -25.23 -33.91
CA PRO A 153 34.80 -26.00 -34.15
C PRO A 153 35.18 -25.90 -35.63
N THR A 154 35.82 -24.81 -36.04
CA THR A 154 36.64 -24.85 -37.26
C THR A 154 37.80 -23.86 -37.14
N SER A 155 38.73 -24.19 -36.26
CA SER A 155 40.11 -23.74 -36.37
C SER A 155 41.01 -24.97 -36.29
N PHE A 156 41.36 -25.49 -37.46
CA PHE A 156 42.46 -26.40 -37.77
C PHE A 156 42.56 -26.31 -39.31
N GLY A 157 43.54 -25.68 -39.93
CA GLY A 157 44.95 -25.62 -39.55
C GLY A 157 45.65 -26.84 -40.12
N HIS A 158 45.88 -26.85 -41.44
CA HIS A 158 46.97 -27.57 -42.09
C HIS A 158 47.24 -26.97 -43.48
#